data_AF-A0A0G1N1V9-F1
#
_entry.id   AF-A0A0G1N1V9-F1
#
_cell.length_a   1.000
_cell.length_b   1.000
_cell.length_c   1.000
_cell.angle_alpha   90.00
_cell.angle_beta   90.00
_cell.angle_gamma   90.00
#
_symmetry.space_group_name_H-M   'P 1'
#
loop_
_entity.id
_entity.type
_entity.pdbx_description
1 polymer ?
#
loop_
_entity_poly.entity_id
_entity_poly.type
_entity_poly.pdbx_seq_one_letter_code
_entity_poly.pdbx_strand_id
1 'polypeptide(L)'
;MGTRHEVLGRVVVIKKGDRNKHGNGAKGSGRQNGTGMNAYLYQFDKDGNRTLIASVTGSTFKDVKQNLRAAAPGMIPPHVAIKDDEETHF
;
A
#
# COMPACT_ATOMS: atom_id res chain seq x y z
N MET A 1 13.20 -17.58 25.72
CA MET A 1 13.71 -17.78 24.35
C MET A 1 12.62 -17.31 23.41
N GLY A 2 12.81 -16.16 22.74
CA GLY A 2 11.77 -15.56 21.91
C GLY A 2 11.45 -16.46 20.72
N THR A 3 10.18 -16.81 20.55
CA THR A 3 9.66 -17.48 19.36
C THR A 3 9.96 -16.60 18.15
N ARG A 4 11.00 -16.94 17.40
CA ARG A 4 11.17 -16.39 16.04
C ARG A 4 9.96 -16.88 15.26
N HIS A 5 8.97 -16.01 15.08
CA HIS A 5 7.88 -16.28 14.16
C HIS A 5 8.53 -16.42 12.77
N GLU A 6 8.52 -17.64 12.25
CA GLU A 6 9.01 -17.91 10.90
C GLU A 6 8.17 -17.11 9.92
N VAL A 7 8.85 -16.24 9.16
CA VAL A 7 8.24 -15.36 8.18
C VAL A 7 8.16 -16.11 6.86
N LEU A 8 6.94 -16.31 6.34
CA LEU A 8 6.73 -17.01 5.08
C LEU A 8 6.84 -16.09 3.86
N GLY A 9 6.58 -14.80 4.03
CA GLY A 9 6.65 -13.83 2.94
C GLY A 9 5.98 -12.51 3.28
N ARG A 10 5.91 -11.62 2.29
CA ARG A 10 5.28 -10.30 2.43
C ARG A 10 4.30 -10.05 1.30
N VAL A 11 3.37 -9.13 1.56
CA VAL A 11 2.41 -8.69 0.55
C VAL A 11 2.22 -7.19 0.61
N VAL A 12 2.24 -6.57 -0.55
CA VAL A 12 1.80 -5.18 -0.73
C VAL A 12 0.37 -5.18 -1.26
N VAL A 13 -0.49 -4.42 -0.61
CA VAL A 13 -1.89 -4.22 -1.00
C VAL A 13 -2.10 -2.73 -1.26
N ILE A 14 -2.60 -2.39 -2.44
CA ILE A 14 -2.95 -1.01 -2.79
C ILE A 14 -4.47 -0.90 -2.90
N LYS A 15 -5.03 0.06 -2.16
CA LYS A 15 -6.44 0.39 -2.16
C LYS A 15 -6.60 1.80 -2.69
N LYS A 16 -7.25 1.93 -3.85
CA LYS A 16 -7.67 3.22 -4.39
C LYS A 16 -8.87 3.70 -3.57
N GLY A 17 -8.83 4.95 -3.09
CA GLY A 17 -9.99 5.55 -2.41
C GLY A 17 -11.20 5.58 -3.35
N ASP A 18 -12.41 5.52 -2.77
CA ASP A 18 -13.67 5.50 -3.52
C ASP A 18 -13.71 6.58 -4.60
N ARG A 19 -13.55 6.18 -5.87
CA ARG A 19 -13.69 7.07 -7.04
C ARG A 19 -15.13 7.62 -7.18
N ASN A 20 -16.06 7.10 -6.37
CA ASN A 20 -17.50 7.31 -6.45
C ASN A 20 -18.08 8.24 -5.38
N LYS A 21 -17.27 9.01 -4.64
CA LYS A 21 -17.84 10.18 -3.94
C LYS A 21 -18.13 11.26 -4.98
N HIS A 22 -19.31 11.15 -5.60
CA HIS A 22 -19.93 12.19 -6.40
C HIS A 22 -19.83 13.51 -5.63
N GLY A 23 -18.98 14.41 -6.13
CA GLY A 23 -18.91 15.76 -5.63
C GLY A 23 -20.25 16.45 -5.84
N ASN A 24 -20.82 17.03 -4.77
CA ASN A 24 -21.81 18.07 -4.95
C ASN A 24 -21.13 19.23 -5.67
N GLY A 25 -21.64 19.56 -6.86
CA GLY A 25 -20.99 20.39 -7.86
C GLY A 25 -20.52 21.75 -7.33
N ALA A 26 -19.21 21.98 -7.41
CA ALA A 26 -18.63 23.31 -7.46
C ALA A 26 -17.75 23.40 -8.71
N LYS A 27 -18.24 24.09 -9.75
CA LYS A 27 -17.45 24.55 -10.89
C LYS A 27 -16.55 25.68 -10.38
N GLY A 28 -15.36 25.35 -9.90
CA GLY A 28 -14.41 26.38 -9.47
C GLY A 28 -13.15 25.79 -8.86
N SER A 29 -12.01 26.10 -9.50
CA SER A 29 -10.63 25.81 -9.07
C SER A 29 -10.11 24.41 -9.36
N GLY A 30 -8.96 24.38 -10.04
CA GLY A 30 -8.38 23.21 -10.69
C GLY A 30 -7.78 22.19 -9.74
N ARG A 31 -7.68 20.96 -10.26
CA ARG A 31 -6.97 19.80 -9.70
C ARG A 31 -7.49 19.30 -8.35
N GLN A 32 -8.70 18.74 -8.35
CA GLN A 32 -8.95 17.61 -7.44
C GLN A 32 -8.18 16.40 -7.99
N ASN A 33 -6.88 16.33 -7.66
CA ASN A 33 -6.12 15.08 -7.76
C ASN A 33 -6.90 14.02 -6.99
N GLY A 34 -7.16 12.90 -7.67
CA GLY A 34 -8.15 11.89 -7.28
C GLY A 34 -8.07 11.47 -5.82
N THR A 35 -9.24 11.17 -5.27
CA THR A 35 -9.46 10.42 -4.03
C THR A 35 -8.27 9.54 -3.66
N GLY A 36 -7.60 9.89 -2.56
CA GLY A 36 -6.29 9.36 -2.20
C GLY A 36 -6.18 7.83 -2.22
N MET A 37 -5.01 7.33 -2.59
CA MET A 37 -4.67 5.91 -2.57
C MET A 37 -3.98 5.57 -1.24
N ASN A 38 -4.30 4.39 -0.71
CA ASN A 38 -3.63 3.83 0.47
C ASN A 38 -2.86 2.57 0.06
N ALA A 39 -1.64 2.43 0.55
CA ALA A 39 -0.84 1.21 0.38
C ALA A 39 -0.50 0.63 1.75
N TYR A 40 -0.55 -0.69 1.83
CA TYR A 40 -0.28 -1.46 3.03
C TYR A 40 0.77 -2.53 2.72
N LEU A 41 1.75 -2.68 3.60
CA LEU A 41 2.70 -3.79 3.58
C LEU A 41 2.38 -4.72 4.74
N TYR A 42 2.02 -5.96 4.44
CA TYR A 42 1.82 -7.01 5.43
C TYR A 42 2.93 -8.05 5.35
N GLN A 43 3.15 -8.73 6.47
CA GLN A 43 4.00 -9.90 6.59
C GLN A 43 3.15 -11.10 7.00
N PHE A 44 3.39 -12.24 6.35
CA PHE A 44 2.78 -13.52 6.71
C PHE A 44 3.67 -14.30 7.66
N ASP A 45 3.08 -14.77 8.75
CA ASP A 45 3.67 -15.83 9.56
C ASP A 45 3.26 -17.22 9.06
N LYS A 46 3.87 -18.24 9.65
CA LYS A 46 3.58 -19.66 9.39
C LYS A 46 2.13 -20.09 9.67
N ASP A 47 1.42 -19.34 10.50
CA ASP A 47 0.04 -19.62 10.89
C ASP A 47 -0.96 -18.91 9.94
N GLY A 48 -0.44 -18.20 8.93
CA GLY A 48 -1.23 -17.47 7.93
C GLY A 48 -1.69 -16.08 8.40
N ASN A 49 -1.24 -15.62 9.56
CA ASN A 49 -1.63 -14.31 10.07
C ASN A 49 -0.90 -13.20 9.31
N ARG A 50 -1.66 -12.15 8.96
CA ARG A 50 -1.13 -10.93 8.35
C ARG A 50 -0.83 -9.90 9.43
N THR A 51 0.45 -9.61 9.65
CA THR A 51 0.89 -8.50 10.50
C THR A 51 1.14 -7.27 9.63
N LEU A 52 0.52 -6.12 9.94
CA LEU A 52 0.79 -4.87 9.26
C LEU A 52 2.17 -4.34 9.64
N ILE A 53 3.03 -4.13 8.63
CA ILE A 53 4.40 -3.60 8.80
C ILE A 53 4.43 -2.10 8.57
N ALA A 54 3.81 -1.63 7.49
CA ALA A 54 3.76 -0.21 7.13
C ALA A 54 2.49 0.12 6.36
N SER A 55 2.02 1.35 6.51
CA SER A 55 0.93 1.90 5.71
C SER A 55 1.24 3.33 5.31
N VAL A 56 0.92 3.70 4.08
CA VAL A 56 1.10 5.06 3.57
C VAL A 56 -0.10 5.49 2.73
N THR A 57 -0.32 6.79 2.66
CA THR A 57 -1.32 7.42 1.79
C THR A 57 -0.60 8.29 0.75
N GLY A 58 -1.16 8.37 -0.45
CA GLY A 58 -0.60 9.14 -1.54
C GLY A 58 -1.68 9.60 -2.52
N SER A 59 -1.38 10.63 -3.30
CA SER A 59 -2.30 11.17 -4.30
C SER A 59 -2.31 10.34 -5.60
N THR A 60 -1.18 9.69 -5.90
CA THR A 60 -1.00 8.84 -7.08
C THR A 60 -0.34 7.53 -6.72
N PHE A 61 -0.49 6.52 -7.58
CA PHE A 61 0.17 5.21 -7.43
C PHE A 61 1.70 5.34 -7.26
N LYS A 62 2.32 6.26 -7.99
CA LYS A 62 3.76 6.54 -7.89
C LYS A 62 4.14 7.03 -6.49
N ASP A 63 3.35 7.94 -5.93
CA ASP A 63 3.58 8.48 -4.58
C ASP A 63 3.50 7.39 -3.54
N VAL A 64 2.41 6.60 -3.55
CA VAL A 64 2.23 5.52 -2.57
C VAL A 64 3.34 4.47 -2.68
N LYS A 65 3.76 4.10 -3.90
CA LYS A 65 4.88 3.16 -4.10
C LYS A 65 6.19 3.70 -3.53
N GLN A 66 6.50 4.96 -3.75
CA GLN A 66 7.72 5.59 -3.25
C GLN A 66 7.68 5.73 -1.72
N ASN A 67 6.56 6.23 -1.19
CA ASN A 67 6.35 6.42 0.24
C ASN A 67 6.37 5.09 1.00
N LEU A 68 5.78 4.02 0.43
CA LEU A 68 5.77 2.71 1.08
C LEU A 68 7.19 2.12 1.19
N ARG A 69 8.00 2.27 0.13
CA ARG A 69 9.41 1.84 0.15
C ARG A 69 10.24 2.67 1.13
N ALA A 70 9.93 3.95 1.29
CA ALA A 70 10.58 4.81 2.27
C ALA A 70 10.15 4.48 3.72
N ALA A 71 8.88 4.11 3.93
CA ALA A 71 8.35 3.73 5.25
C ALA A 71 8.83 2.36 5.72
N ALA A 72 9.15 1.45 4.79
CA ALA A 72 9.67 0.12 5.08
C ALA A 72 10.96 -0.16 4.27
N PRO A 73 12.07 0.53 4.61
CA PRO A 73 13.32 0.46 3.85
C PRO A 73 13.88 -0.96 3.85
N GLY A 74 14.25 -1.45 2.67
CA GLY A 74 14.79 -2.81 2.49
C GLY A 74 13.78 -3.95 2.62
N MET A 75 12.53 -3.67 3.02
CA MET A 75 11.50 -4.71 3.19
C MET A 75 10.84 -5.09 1.87
N ILE A 76 10.77 -4.16 0.91
CA ILE A 76 10.30 -4.39 -0.47
C ILE A 76 11.52 -4.36 -1.39
N PRO A 77 11.93 -5.50 -1.98
CA PRO A 77 13.06 -5.54 -2.90
C PRO A 77 12.84 -4.63 -4.12
N PRO A 78 13.92 -4.01 -4.66
CA PRO A 78 13.81 -3.04 -5.74
C PRO A 78 13.26 -3.66 -7.05
N HIS A 79 13.52 -4.95 -7.27
CA HIS A 79 13.06 -5.72 -8.42
C HIS A 79 11.60 -6.16 -8.34
N VAL A 80 10.93 -6.00 -7.18
CA VAL A 80 9.51 -6.35 -7.04
C VAL A 80 8.65 -5.28 -7.73
N ALA A 81 7.87 -5.72 -8.72
CA ALA A 81 6.88 -4.92 -9.42
C ALA A 81 5.57 -4.90 -8.61
N ILE A 82 5.38 -3.83 -7.83
CA ILE A 82 4.12 -3.56 -7.14
C ILE A 82 3.02 -3.31 -8.18
N LYS A 83 1.88 -3.98 -8.02
CA LYS A 83 0.66 -3.80 -8.82
C LYS A 83 -0.29 -2.81 -8.15
N ASP A 84 -1.12 -2.13 -8.92
CA ASP A 84 -1.96 -1.02 -8.46
C ASP A 84 -3.38 -1.40 -8.05
N ASP A 85 -3.87 -2.56 -8.50
CA ASP A 85 -5.21 -3.10 -8.20
C ASP A 85 -5.20 -4.56 -7.71
N GLU A 86 -4.02 -5.13 -7.44
CA GLU A 86 -3.86 -6.52 -6.98
C GLU A 86 -2.89 -6.63 -5.78
N GLU A 87 -3.02 -7.70 -5.01
CA GLU A 87 -2.02 -8.06 -4.00
C GLU A 87 -0.69 -8.44 -4.69
N THR A 88 0.40 -7.83 -4.27
CA THR A 88 1.75 -8.15 -4.74
C THR A 88 2.48 -8.97 -3.69
N HIS A 89 2.58 -10.27 -3.90
CA HIS A 89 3.30 -11.20 -3.02
C HIS A 89 4.76 -11.33 -3.44
N PHE A 90 5.67 -11.41 -2.46
CA PHE A 90 7.11 -11.61 -2.67
C PHE A 90 7.80 -12.08 -1.38
#